data_AF-A0A7V0ZLK0-F1
#
_entry.id   AF-A0A7V0ZLK0-F1
#
_cell.length_a   1.000
_cell.length_b   1.000
_cell.length_c   1.000
_cell.angle_alpha   90.00
_cell.angle_beta   90.00
_cell.angle_gamma   90.00
#
_symmetry.space_group_name_H-M   'P 1'
#
loop_
_entity.id
_entity.type
_entity.pdbx_description
1 polymer ?
#
loop_
_entity_poly.entity_id
_entity_poly.type
_entity_poly.pdbx_seq_one_letter_code
_entity_poly.pdbx_strand_id
1 'polypeptide(L)'
;MALAVGMAAMALVNVVLFIALPEYPLGGEGVKVLSWETLRHNDAYYQERFDAIREHFPAESTAILAANWRHVQWYLPDYVLIPVNVISKWERGAGQIHNPQGKTKQVYAQDLGLIPADANNGFQIIIFDNSLEILNETPQLTHAIKLDSDGYIGVLTLSGDQVLYYGGTFGIREP
;
A
#
# COMPACT_ATOMS: atom_id res chain seq x y z
N MET A 1 -6.69 25.19 42.43
CA MET A 1 -5.23 25.17 42.15
C MET A 1 -4.70 23.75 42.00
N ALA A 2 -4.88 22.84 42.97
CA ALA A 2 -4.41 21.46 42.91
C ALA A 2 -4.88 20.67 41.68
N LEU A 3 -6.15 20.84 41.27
CA LEU A 3 -6.70 20.17 40.08
C LEU A 3 -6.02 20.63 38.77
N ALA A 4 -5.68 21.92 38.65
CA ALA A 4 -4.97 22.46 37.49
C ALA A 4 -3.53 21.94 37.41
N VAL A 5 -2.83 21.87 38.54
CA VAL A 5 -1.48 21.28 38.62
C VAL A 5 -1.51 19.80 38.28
N GLY A 6 -2.50 19.05 38.78
CA GLY A 6 -2.68 17.64 38.44
C GLY A 6 -2.93 17.40 36.95
N MET A 7 -3.79 18.20 36.31
CA MET A 7 -4.03 18.12 34.86
C MET A 7 -2.78 18.48 34.04
N ALA A 8 -2.04 19.52 34.45
CA ALA A 8 -0.81 19.92 33.78
C ALA A 8 0.26 18.81 33.84
N ALA A 9 0.42 18.17 35.00
CA ALA A 9 1.33 17.04 35.17
C ALA A 9 0.93 15.85 34.29
N MET A 10 -0.36 15.51 34.23
CA MET A 10 -0.86 14.43 33.37
C MET A 10 -0.67 14.73 31.88
N ALA A 11 -0.91 15.96 31.45
CA ALA A 11 -0.65 16.37 30.07
C ALA A 11 0.83 16.27 29.72
N LEU A 12 1.72 16.73 30.62
CA LEU A 12 3.17 16.63 30.45
C LEU A 12 3.61 15.16 30.29
N VAL A 13 3.09 14.26 31.13
CA VAL A 13 3.40 12.83 31.04
C VAL A 13 2.97 12.27 29.67
N ASN A 14 1.77 12.59 29.18
CA ASN A 14 1.33 12.14 27.87
C ASN A 14 2.20 12.67 26.72
N VAL A 15 2.64 13.93 26.80
CA VAL A 15 3.56 14.51 25.80
C VAL A 15 4.90 13.81 25.81
N VAL A 16 5.48 13.56 27.00
CA VAL A 16 6.75 12.84 27.12
C VAL A 16 6.62 11.41 26.59
N LEU A 17 5.54 10.71 26.93
CA LEU A 17 5.25 9.37 26.42
C LEU A 17 5.12 9.38 24.89
N PHE A 18 4.39 10.34 24.32
CA PHE A 18 4.25 10.49 22.87
C PHE A 18 5.58 10.72 22.15
N ILE A 19 6.48 11.51 22.72
CA ILE A 19 7.77 11.84 22.10
C ILE A 19 8.79 10.70 22.27
N ALA A 20 8.81 10.04 23.43
CA ALA A 20 9.88 9.14 23.82
C ALA A 20 9.58 7.65 23.64
N LEU A 21 8.32 7.22 23.61
CA LEU A 21 8.00 5.80 23.36
C LEU A 21 8.30 5.46 21.89
N PRO A 22 9.00 4.34 21.64
CA PRO A 22 9.13 3.84 20.29
C PRO A 22 7.78 3.34 19.76
N GLU A 23 7.64 3.18 18.45
CA GLU A 23 6.41 2.69 17.83
C GLU A 23 5.97 1.32 18.40
N TYR A 24 6.94 0.44 18.67
CA TYR A 24 6.74 -0.90 19.24
C TYR A 24 7.48 -1.05 20.58
N PRO A 25 6.92 -0.53 21.70
CA PRO A 25 7.61 -0.53 23.00
C PRO A 25 7.82 -1.92 23.60
N LEU A 26 7.06 -2.92 23.15
CA LEU A 26 7.22 -4.32 23.56
C LEU A 26 8.01 -5.16 22.54
N GLY A 27 8.51 -4.55 21.47
CA GLY A 27 9.16 -5.23 20.34
C GLY A 27 8.21 -6.05 19.46
N GLY A 28 8.68 -6.40 18.25
CA GLY A 28 7.92 -7.15 17.24
C GLY A 28 6.65 -6.42 16.75
N GLU A 29 5.75 -7.14 16.07
CA GLU A 29 4.41 -6.64 15.69
C GLU A 29 3.43 -6.63 16.88
N GLY A 30 3.91 -6.25 18.07
CA GLY A 30 3.13 -6.20 19.31
C GLY A 30 2.19 -5.00 19.37
N VAL A 31 2.08 -4.39 20.55
CA VAL A 31 1.25 -3.17 20.71
C VAL A 31 1.93 -2.01 19.99
N LYS A 32 1.35 -1.58 18.87
CA LYS A 32 1.71 -0.33 18.20
C LYS A 32 1.11 0.84 18.97
N VAL A 33 1.96 1.77 19.42
CA VAL A 33 1.51 3.02 20.03
C VAL A 33 1.50 4.13 18.98
N LEU A 34 0.67 5.15 19.16
CA LEU A 34 0.70 6.35 18.32
C LEU A 34 1.73 7.33 18.91
N SER A 35 3.01 7.17 18.59
CA SER A 35 4.09 8.05 19.03
C SER A 35 4.58 8.97 17.91
N TRP A 36 5.48 9.90 18.24
CA TRP A 36 6.17 10.73 17.25
C TRP A 36 6.89 9.88 16.20
N GLU A 37 7.51 8.77 16.62
CA GLU A 37 8.18 7.84 15.71
C GLU A 37 7.18 7.19 14.74
N THR A 38 6.00 6.80 15.22
CA THR A 38 4.93 6.26 14.37
C THR A 38 4.50 7.22 13.26
N LEU A 39 4.36 8.51 13.59
CA LEU A 39 4.03 9.52 12.59
C LEU A 39 5.13 9.64 11.54
N ARG A 40 6.38 9.74 11.99
CA ARG A 40 7.53 9.85 11.08
C ARG A 40 7.69 8.61 10.19
N HIS A 41 7.51 7.41 10.73
CA HIS A 41 7.55 6.17 9.95
C HIS A 41 6.41 6.11 8.94
N ASN A 42 5.19 6.50 9.33
CA ASN A 42 4.05 6.55 8.42
C ASN A 42 4.28 7.57 7.30
N ASP A 43 4.79 8.76 7.62
CA ASP A 43 5.07 9.80 6.64
C ASP A 43 6.16 9.36 5.66
N ALA A 44 7.27 8.80 6.15
CA ALA A 44 8.33 8.23 5.33
C ALA A 44 7.81 7.10 4.43
N TYR A 45 6.99 6.20 4.99
CA TYR A 45 6.38 5.09 4.25
C TYR A 45 5.63 5.56 3.01
N TYR A 46 4.81 6.61 3.12
CA TYR A 46 4.04 7.14 2.01
C TYR A 46 4.87 8.03 1.08
N GLN A 47 5.67 8.95 1.64
CA GLN A 47 6.46 9.91 0.84
C GLN A 47 7.43 9.21 -0.08
N GLU A 48 8.25 8.28 0.44
CA GLU A 48 9.23 7.54 -0.36
C GLU A 48 8.55 6.76 -1.49
N ARG A 49 7.36 6.19 -1.22
CA ARG A 49 6.62 5.46 -2.25
C ARG A 49 6.07 6.39 -3.32
N PHE A 50 5.49 7.52 -2.93
CA PHE A 50 4.97 8.49 -3.89
C PHE A 50 6.09 9.05 -4.77
N ASP A 51 7.24 9.35 -4.18
CA ASP A 51 8.37 9.90 -4.90
C ASP A 51 8.96 8.87 -5.87
N ALA A 52 9.18 7.62 -5.42
CA ALA A 52 9.62 6.53 -6.29
C ALA A 52 8.65 6.25 -7.44
N ILE A 53 7.33 6.33 -7.18
CA ILE A 53 6.31 6.14 -8.22
C ILE A 53 6.40 7.25 -9.27
N ARG A 54 6.46 8.52 -8.84
CA ARG A 54 6.55 9.66 -9.77
C ARG A 54 7.85 9.70 -10.56
N GLU A 55 8.95 9.29 -9.95
CA GLU A 55 10.27 9.33 -10.58
C GLU A 55 10.43 8.25 -11.66
N HIS A 56 9.92 7.04 -11.41
CA HIS A 56 10.22 5.88 -12.25
C HIS A 56 9.07 5.44 -13.16
N PHE A 57 7.82 5.86 -12.89
CA PHE A 57 6.66 5.31 -13.58
C PHE A 57 5.79 6.39 -14.20
N PRO A 58 5.65 6.42 -15.54
CA PRO A 58 4.73 7.33 -16.20
C PRO A 58 3.28 6.92 -15.89
N ALA A 59 2.46 7.89 -15.50
CA ALA A 59 1.08 7.66 -15.07
C ALA A 59 0.20 7.01 -16.15
N GLU A 60 0.44 7.35 -17.43
CA GLU A 60 -0.34 6.85 -18.57
C GLU A 60 -0.23 5.33 -18.77
N SER A 61 0.88 4.71 -18.34
CA SER A 61 1.12 3.27 -18.51
C SER A 61 1.04 2.50 -17.19
N THR A 62 0.63 3.15 -16.11
CA THR A 62 0.78 2.63 -14.75
C THR A 62 -0.54 2.67 -13.99
N ALA A 63 -0.94 1.53 -13.44
CA ALA A 63 -1.98 1.47 -12.43
C ALA A 63 -1.42 1.05 -11.06
N ILE A 64 -2.12 1.44 -10.00
CA ILE A 64 -1.70 1.21 -8.62
C ILE A 64 -2.74 0.35 -7.91
N LEU A 65 -2.34 -0.83 -7.45
CA LEU A 65 -3.12 -1.71 -6.60
C LEU A 65 -2.86 -1.35 -5.13
N ALA A 66 -3.88 -0.90 -4.41
CA ALA A 66 -3.74 -0.41 -3.04
C ALA A 66 -4.88 -0.86 -2.11
N ALA A 67 -4.51 -1.31 -0.91
CA ALA A 67 -5.40 -1.51 0.23
C ALA A 67 -5.69 -0.18 0.93
N ASN A 68 -4.67 0.64 1.17
CA ASN A 68 -4.82 1.97 1.76
C ASN A 68 -5.06 3.05 0.68
N TRP A 69 -6.02 2.77 -0.19
CA TRP A 69 -6.22 3.48 -1.46
C TRP A 69 -6.55 4.97 -1.33
N ARG A 70 -7.07 5.44 -0.18
CA ARG A 70 -7.40 6.87 0.01
C ARG A 70 -6.19 7.79 -0.06
N HIS A 71 -5.05 7.36 0.49
CA HIS A 71 -3.82 8.14 0.42
C HIS A 71 -3.31 8.20 -1.02
N VAL A 72 -3.28 7.06 -1.70
CA VAL A 72 -2.89 6.97 -3.11
C VAL A 72 -3.78 7.86 -3.98
N GLN A 73 -5.11 7.79 -3.81
CA GLN A 73 -6.06 8.62 -4.55
C GLN A 73 -5.77 10.13 -4.40
N TRP A 74 -5.40 10.57 -3.20
CA TRP A 74 -5.18 11.98 -2.92
C TRP A 74 -3.83 12.48 -3.44
N TYR A 75 -2.77 11.68 -3.27
CA TYR A 75 -1.41 12.11 -3.58
C TYR A 75 -0.95 11.73 -4.99
N LEU A 76 -1.55 10.72 -5.61
CA LEU A 76 -1.26 10.26 -6.97
C LEU A 76 -2.54 10.27 -7.84
N PRO A 77 -3.20 11.43 -8.01
CA PRO A 77 -4.49 11.52 -8.70
C PRO A 77 -4.40 11.22 -10.20
N ASP A 78 -3.22 11.35 -10.80
CA ASP A 78 -3.00 11.11 -12.23
C ASP A 78 -2.87 9.63 -12.58
N TYR A 79 -2.68 8.75 -11.58
CA TYR A 79 -2.50 7.32 -11.77
C TYR A 79 -3.84 6.58 -11.69
N VAL A 80 -3.98 5.53 -12.48
CA VAL A 80 -5.16 4.66 -12.39
C VAL A 80 -5.12 3.88 -11.09
N LEU A 81 -6.13 4.05 -10.25
CA LEU A 81 -6.22 3.40 -8.95
C LEU A 81 -7.10 2.14 -9.01
N ILE A 82 -6.56 1.02 -8.52
CA ILE A 82 -7.27 -0.24 -8.30
C ILE A 82 -7.42 -0.43 -6.79
N PRO A 83 -8.55 0.01 -6.20
CA PRO A 83 -8.77 -0.12 -4.77
C PRO A 83 -9.13 -1.56 -4.43
N VAL A 84 -8.44 -2.12 -3.43
CA VAL A 84 -8.78 -3.39 -2.80
C VAL A 84 -9.04 -3.20 -1.31
N ASN A 85 -9.87 -4.04 -0.72
CA ASN A 85 -10.04 -4.08 0.73
C ASN A 85 -9.54 -5.43 1.21
N VAL A 86 -8.67 -5.49 2.21
CA VAL A 86 -8.24 -6.76 2.79
C VAL A 86 -9.13 -7.07 4.00
N ILE A 87 -9.71 -8.27 4.03
CA ILE A 87 -10.61 -8.70 5.11
C ILE A 87 -9.82 -8.75 6.43
N SER A 88 -10.40 -8.15 7.48
CA SER A 88 -9.74 -8.02 8.77
C SER A 88 -9.55 -9.38 9.45
N LYS A 89 -8.52 -9.48 10.30
CA LYS A 89 -8.10 -10.73 10.97
C LYS A 89 -9.20 -11.45 11.77
N TRP A 90 -10.25 -10.73 12.17
CA TRP A 90 -11.35 -11.26 12.99
C TRP A 90 -12.62 -11.60 12.21
N GLU A 91 -12.59 -11.46 10.88
CA GLU A 91 -13.73 -11.72 10.00
C GLU A 91 -13.56 -13.05 9.24
N ARG A 92 -14.68 -13.67 8.81
CA ARG A 92 -14.61 -14.86 7.94
C ARG A 92 -13.99 -14.45 6.60
N GLY A 93 -12.90 -15.12 6.21
CA GLY A 93 -12.13 -14.76 5.01
C GLY A 93 -10.93 -13.83 5.29
N ALA A 94 -10.52 -13.67 6.55
CA ALA A 94 -9.34 -12.92 6.95
C ALA A 94 -8.13 -13.15 6.03
N GLY A 95 -7.49 -12.06 5.61
CA GLY A 95 -6.34 -12.12 4.71
C GLY A 95 -6.72 -12.40 3.26
N GLN A 96 -7.95 -12.13 2.84
CA GLN A 96 -8.34 -12.14 1.43
C GLN A 96 -8.72 -10.73 0.98
N ILE A 97 -8.57 -10.46 -0.31
CA ILE A 97 -9.15 -9.26 -0.95
C ILE A 97 -10.67 -9.43 -0.98
N HIS A 98 -11.38 -8.53 -0.30
CA HIS A 98 -12.81 -8.38 -0.42
C HIS A 98 -13.15 -7.54 -1.65
N ASN A 99 -13.73 -8.20 -2.65
CA ASN A 99 -14.52 -7.52 -3.67
C ASN A 99 -15.99 -7.55 -3.25
N PRO A 100 -16.64 -6.39 -2.98
CA PRO A 100 -18.07 -6.32 -2.64
C PRO A 100 -19.00 -6.97 -3.66
N GLN A 101 -18.53 -7.15 -4.90
CA GLN A 101 -19.26 -7.77 -6.00
C GLN A 101 -19.10 -9.30 -6.08
N GLY A 102 -18.36 -9.91 -5.14
CA GLY A 102 -18.31 -11.35 -4.90
C GLY A 102 -17.65 -12.22 -5.99
N LYS A 103 -17.09 -11.61 -7.05
CA LYS A 103 -16.42 -12.33 -8.15
C LYS A 103 -14.98 -11.83 -8.30
N THR A 104 -14.08 -12.74 -8.62
CA THR A 104 -12.77 -12.39 -9.16
C THR A 104 -12.97 -11.55 -10.41
N LYS A 105 -12.45 -10.33 -10.39
CA LYS A 105 -12.38 -9.47 -11.57
C LYS A 105 -11.17 -9.87 -12.39
N GLN A 106 -11.33 -9.82 -13.70
CA GLN A 106 -10.23 -9.82 -14.64
C GLN A 106 -10.28 -8.49 -15.35
N VAL A 107 -9.15 -7.82 -15.46
CA VAL A 107 -9.08 -6.50 -16.09
C VAL A 107 -7.86 -6.48 -17.00
N TYR A 108 -8.09 -6.16 -18.27
CA TYR A 108 -7.01 -5.88 -19.20
C TYR A 108 -6.49 -4.47 -18.93
N ALA A 109 -5.21 -4.22 -19.21
CA ALA A 109 -4.65 -2.87 -19.07
C ALA A 109 -5.37 -1.83 -19.94
N GLN A 110 -5.90 -2.25 -21.09
CA GLN A 110 -6.69 -1.41 -21.98
C GLN A 110 -8.05 -1.02 -21.37
N ASP A 111 -8.67 -1.89 -20.58
CA ASP A 111 -9.92 -1.59 -19.86
C ASP A 111 -9.71 -0.55 -18.76
N LEU A 112 -8.47 -0.45 -18.26
CA LEU A 112 -8.04 0.57 -17.32
C LEU A 112 -7.69 1.90 -18.00
N GLY A 113 -7.72 1.96 -19.34
CA GLY A 113 -7.34 3.14 -20.11
C GLY A 113 -5.83 3.39 -20.14
N LEU A 114 -5.02 2.38 -19.82
CA LEU A 114 -3.57 2.52 -19.85
C LEU A 114 -3.03 2.48 -21.29
N ILE A 115 -1.94 3.20 -21.52
CA ILE A 115 -1.21 3.26 -22.79
C ILE A 115 0.19 2.70 -22.52
N PRO A 116 0.69 1.72 -23.30
CA PRO A 116 2.00 1.13 -23.03
C PRO A 116 3.10 2.18 -23.27
N ALA A 117 4.04 2.29 -22.32
CA ALA A 117 5.12 3.28 -22.41
C ALA A 117 6.06 3.02 -23.59
N ASP A 118 6.27 1.75 -23.93
CA ASP A 118 6.93 1.30 -25.15
C ASP A 118 6.47 -0.12 -25.52
N ALA A 119 6.87 -0.61 -26.70
CA ALA A 119 6.47 -1.92 -27.20
C ALA A 119 7.02 -3.12 -26.37
N ASN A 120 7.99 -2.90 -25.48
CA ASN A 120 8.70 -3.92 -24.71
C ASN A 120 8.44 -3.86 -23.19
N ASN A 121 8.03 -2.72 -22.64
CA ASN A 121 7.86 -2.46 -21.20
C ASN A 121 6.43 -2.70 -20.71
N GLY A 122 5.50 -3.04 -21.60
CA GLY A 122 4.13 -3.40 -21.24
C GLY A 122 3.43 -2.33 -20.39
N PHE A 123 2.51 -2.79 -19.56
CA PHE A 123 1.78 -1.97 -18.59
C PHE A 123 2.27 -2.29 -17.18
N GLN A 124 2.41 -1.29 -16.34
CA GLN A 124 2.93 -1.46 -14.99
C GLN A 124 1.80 -1.48 -13.97
N ILE A 125 1.79 -2.48 -13.10
CA ILE A 125 0.91 -2.56 -11.93
C ILE A 125 1.77 -2.47 -10.68
N ILE A 126 1.63 -1.36 -9.97
CA ILE A 126 2.34 -1.12 -8.72
C ILE A 126 1.55 -1.71 -7.57
N ILE A 127 2.18 -2.60 -6.80
CA ILE A 127 1.67 -3.12 -5.53
C ILE A 127 2.11 -2.13 -4.44
N PHE A 128 1.19 -1.26 -4.02
CA PHE A 128 1.52 -0.15 -3.14
C PHE A 128 1.78 -0.59 -1.68
N ASP A 129 0.89 -1.43 -1.16
CA ASP A 129 0.92 -1.87 0.24
C ASP A 129 1.61 -3.24 0.37
N ASN A 130 2.69 -3.31 1.15
CA ASN A 130 3.44 -4.56 1.38
C ASN A 130 2.56 -5.70 1.93
N SER A 131 1.48 -5.36 2.66
CA SER A 131 0.51 -6.35 3.15
C SER A 131 -0.22 -7.10 2.04
N LEU A 132 -0.20 -6.58 0.80
CA LEU A 132 -0.78 -7.25 -0.36
C LEU A 132 0.13 -8.35 -0.90
N GLU A 133 1.44 -8.32 -0.64
CA GLU A 133 2.38 -9.25 -1.28
C GLU A 133 2.10 -10.72 -0.97
N ILE A 134 1.64 -11.01 0.25
CA ILE A 134 1.23 -12.36 0.64
C ILE A 134 0.00 -12.88 -0.16
N LEU A 135 -0.71 -11.98 -0.85
CA LEU A 135 -1.89 -12.27 -1.67
C LEU A 135 -1.58 -12.31 -3.16
N ASN A 136 -0.32 -12.09 -3.54
CA ASN A 136 0.16 -12.21 -4.90
C ASN A 136 0.42 -13.68 -5.22
N GLU A 137 -0.34 -14.22 -6.17
CA GLU A 137 -0.19 -15.59 -6.66
C GLU A 137 0.89 -15.74 -7.73
N THR A 138 1.43 -14.62 -8.24
CA THR A 138 2.50 -14.59 -9.23
C THR A 138 3.72 -13.78 -8.75
N PRO A 139 4.30 -14.07 -7.57
CA PRO A 139 5.42 -13.31 -7.03
C PRO A 139 6.66 -13.37 -7.92
N GLN A 140 6.85 -14.45 -8.69
CA GLN A 140 7.94 -14.59 -9.65
C GLN A 140 7.90 -13.59 -10.81
N LEU A 141 6.73 -12.99 -11.08
CA LEU A 141 6.56 -11.95 -12.10
C LEU A 141 6.68 -10.55 -11.49
N THR A 142 6.96 -10.46 -10.19
CA THR A 142 7.06 -9.18 -9.47
C THR A 142 8.52 -8.75 -9.37
N HIS A 143 8.80 -7.55 -9.85
CA HIS A 143 10.08 -6.89 -9.66
C HIS A 143 10.00 -5.96 -8.45
N ALA A 144 10.97 -6.06 -7.55
CA ALA A 144 11.07 -5.17 -6.40
C ALA A 144 11.93 -3.95 -6.78
N ILE A 145 11.39 -2.75 -6.59
CA ILE A 145 12.17 -1.51 -6.62
C ILE A 145 12.50 -1.14 -5.19
N LYS A 146 13.79 -1.07 -4.89
CA LYS A 146 14.27 -0.66 -3.57
C LYS A 146 13.94 0.82 -3.33
N LEU A 147 13.44 1.13 -2.14
CA LEU A 147 13.26 2.50 -1.68
C LEU A 147 14.53 3.02 -0.99
N ASP A 148 14.55 4.30 -0.63
CA ASP A 148 15.67 4.89 0.12
C ASP A 148 15.76 4.30 1.53
N SER A 149 14.62 4.00 2.15
CA SER A 149 14.57 3.12 3.32
C SER A 149 14.83 1.66 2.93
N ASP A 150 15.04 0.77 3.91
CA ASP A 150 15.15 -0.68 3.67
C ASP A 150 13.85 -1.36 3.17
N GLY A 151 12.90 -0.58 2.63
CA GLY A 151 11.68 -1.04 1.99
C GLY A 151 11.82 -1.23 0.47
N TYR A 152 10.73 -1.70 -0.14
CA TYR A 152 10.59 -1.82 -1.59
C TYR A 152 9.14 -1.62 -2.02
N ILE A 153 8.97 -1.42 -3.33
CA ILE A 153 7.69 -1.46 -4.04
C ILE A 153 7.69 -2.67 -4.97
N GLY A 154 6.61 -3.45 -4.94
CA GLY A 154 6.40 -4.53 -5.89
C GLY A 154 5.82 -4.01 -7.20
N VAL A 155 6.34 -4.48 -8.33
CA VAL A 155 5.95 -4.05 -9.67
C VAL A 155 5.67 -5.27 -10.52
N LEU A 156 4.48 -5.32 -11.10
CA LEU A 156 4.04 -6.36 -12.03
C LEU A 156 3.96 -5.77 -13.44
N THR A 157 4.67 -6.36 -14.39
CA THR A 157 4.59 -5.96 -15.81
C THR A 157 3.56 -6.83 -16.52
N LEU A 158 2.51 -6.23 -17.09
CA LEU A 158 1.54 -6.90 -17.93
C LEU A 158 1.90 -6.72 -19.41
N SER A 159 2.00 -7.83 -20.12
CA SER A 159 1.98 -7.85 -21.58
C SER A 159 0.57 -7.55 -22.12
N GLY A 160 0.46 -7.17 -23.39
CA GLY A 160 -0.81 -6.70 -23.97
C GLY A 160 -1.95 -7.72 -24.02
N ASP A 161 -1.63 -9.02 -23.95
CA ASP A 161 -2.56 -10.14 -23.90
C ASP A 161 -2.85 -10.63 -22.47
N GLN A 162 -2.04 -10.23 -21.50
CA GLN A 162 -2.18 -10.66 -20.11
C GLN A 162 -3.27 -9.88 -19.37
N VAL A 163 -3.88 -10.52 -18.38
CA VAL A 163 -4.87 -9.89 -17.50
C VAL A 163 -4.40 -9.86 -16.06
N LEU A 164 -4.69 -8.74 -15.39
CA LEU A 164 -4.67 -8.68 -13.93
C LEU A 164 -5.96 -9.31 -13.42
N TYR A 165 -5.85 -10.24 -12.47
CA TYR A 165 -7.01 -10.72 -11.72
C TYR A 165 -6.94 -10.34 -10.26
N TYR A 166 -8.09 -10.06 -9.65
CA TYR A 166 -8.19 -9.79 -8.21
C TYR A 166 -9.60 -10.11 -7.66
N GLY A 167 -9.69 -10.52 -6.40
CA GLY A 167 -10.99 -10.75 -5.73
C GLY A 167 -10.99 -11.71 -4.54
N GLY A 168 -9.84 -12.34 -4.27
CA GLY A 168 -9.52 -13.05 -3.03
C GLY A 168 -8.00 -13.02 -2.81
N THR A 169 -7.29 -13.28 -3.89
CA THR A 169 -5.88 -13.00 -4.15
C THR A 169 -5.78 -12.10 -5.38
N PHE A 170 -4.57 -11.84 -5.86
CA PHE A 170 -4.34 -11.24 -7.17
C PHE A 170 -3.13 -11.84 -7.88
N GLY A 171 -3.04 -11.60 -9.18
CA GLY A 171 -1.89 -12.02 -9.98
C GLY A 171 -2.09 -11.71 -11.46
N ILE A 172 -1.13 -12.16 -12.27
CA ILE A 172 -1.21 -12.11 -13.73
C ILE A 172 -1.57 -13.49 -14.27
N ARG A 173 -2.40 -13.55 -15.31
CA ARG A 173 -2.56 -14.77 -16.11
C ARG A 173 -2.62 -14.46 -17.60
N GLU A 174 -2.31 -15.47 -18.40
CA GLU A 174 -2.75 -15.53 -19.80
C GLU A 174 -4.27 -15.83 -19.84
N PRO A 175 -4.99 -15.28 -20.82
CA PRO A 175 -6.44 -15.39 -20.91
C PRO A 175 -6.96 -16.81 -21.15
#